data_AF-A0A2E4XXU0-F1
#
_entry.id   AF-A0A2E4XXU0-F1
#
_cell.length_a   1.000
_cell.length_b   1.000
_cell.length_c   1.000
_cell.angle_alpha   90.00
_cell.angle_beta   90.00
_cell.angle_gamma   90.00
#
_symmetry.space_group_name_H-M   'P 1'
#
loop_
_entity.id
_entity.type
_entity.pdbx_description
1 polymer ?
#
loop_
_entity_poly.entity_id
_entity_poly.type
_entity_poly.pdbx_seq_one_letter_code
_entity_poly.pdbx_strand_id
1 'polypeptide(L)'
;MGIVQMDKIGVEITEIAEEDIPLTEVFTRVTVHQLEQAVLLEKGLAHAGQPDLHDIGEKFKKLGKKVDAEILEAEEKLEHGIQHAHSAEAKEEFSGLLEIMKKVEKEHHSYEEHGEQLFELLEANNFFEAKELAKLAEAEQEKLNKELIAALHQIEKFTAKSALKAEADEKAGIQYMIWLAVLVIAISVIASTILGRSIANPINNLTDGMDKLAGNDTDIEVSYTDESSEIGRMARAVEVFRDQAIEVNRLKALQDEADRKAAEARAQLLEEVSQQIEQNIGDIATHLASAAQQVNGAAQSVTTNAQ
;
A
#
# COMPACT_ATOMS: atom_id res chain seq x y z
N MET A 1 7.98 -0.08 -9.36
CA MET A 1 6.89 -0.87 -9.97
C MET A 1 5.64 -0.02 -10.16
N GLY A 2 4.94 0.42 -9.10
CA GLY A 2 3.71 1.24 -9.26
C GLY A 2 3.89 2.55 -10.04
N ILE A 3 4.95 3.32 -9.76
CA ILE A 3 5.25 4.58 -10.48
C ILE A 3 5.51 4.33 -11.97
N VAL A 4 6.23 3.25 -12.31
CA VAL A 4 6.51 2.88 -13.71
C VAL A 4 5.24 2.47 -14.44
N GLN A 5 4.31 1.80 -13.76
CA GLN A 5 3.03 1.42 -14.36
C GLN A 5 2.13 2.64 -14.59
N MET A 6 2.10 3.57 -13.62
CA MET A 6 1.38 4.83 -13.76
C MET A 6 1.94 5.73 -14.87
N ASP A 7 3.27 5.76 -15.03
CA ASP A 7 3.94 6.49 -16.10
C ASP A 7 3.57 5.94 -17.49
N LYS A 8 3.55 4.60 -17.65
CA LYS A 8 3.09 3.95 -18.89
C LYS A 8 1.64 4.29 -19.25
N ILE A 9 0.73 4.19 -18.27
CA ILE A 9 -0.68 4.55 -18.48
C ILE A 9 -0.81 6.03 -18.84
N GLY A 10 -0.02 6.90 -18.19
CA GLY A 10 0.02 8.32 -18.48
C GLY A 10 0.43 8.61 -19.93
N VAL A 11 1.47 7.95 -20.42
CA VAL A 11 1.91 8.06 -21.82
C VAL A 11 0.80 7.64 -22.78
N GLU A 12 0.16 6.48 -22.54
CA GLU A 12 -0.90 5.96 -23.41
C GLU A 12 -2.14 6.86 -23.45
N ILE A 13 -2.53 7.45 -22.31
CA ILE A 13 -3.65 8.40 -22.27
C ILE A 13 -3.29 9.72 -22.98
N THR A 14 -2.06 10.20 -22.80
CA THR A 14 -1.59 11.44 -23.43
C THR A 14 -1.54 11.28 -24.95
N GLU A 15 -1.06 10.15 -25.44
CA GLU A 15 -1.03 9.79 -26.86
C GLU A 15 -2.44 9.81 -27.48
N ILE A 16 -3.41 9.19 -26.82
CA ILE A 16 -4.81 9.23 -27.28
C ILE A 16 -5.37 10.67 -27.29
N ALA A 17 -5.15 11.42 -26.22
CA ALA A 17 -5.77 12.73 -26.03
C ALA A 17 -5.14 13.84 -26.89
N GLU A 18 -3.81 13.83 -27.03
CA GLU A 18 -3.05 14.89 -27.68
C GLU A 18 -2.70 14.58 -29.14
N GLU A 19 -2.71 13.31 -29.54
CA GLU A 19 -2.35 12.89 -30.90
C GLU A 19 -3.55 12.28 -31.66
N ASP A 20 -4.13 11.18 -31.15
CA ASP A 20 -5.17 10.43 -31.88
C ASP A 20 -6.47 11.22 -32.09
N ILE A 21 -6.98 11.89 -31.05
CA ILE A 21 -8.23 12.65 -31.14
C ILE A 21 -8.14 13.81 -32.15
N PRO A 22 -7.11 14.69 -32.08
CA PRO A 22 -6.93 15.73 -33.09
C PRO A 22 -6.76 15.19 -34.50
N LEU A 23 -6.01 14.10 -34.70
CA LEU A 23 -5.84 13.49 -36.02
C LEU A 23 -7.17 12.97 -36.57
N THR A 24 -7.98 12.31 -35.73
CA THR A 24 -9.32 11.83 -36.12
C THR A 24 -10.22 12.99 -36.55
N GLU A 25 -10.15 14.13 -35.84
CA GLU A 25 -10.90 15.33 -36.21
C GLU A 25 -10.49 15.84 -37.60
N VAL A 26 -9.18 15.98 -37.86
CA VAL A 26 -8.69 16.46 -39.16
C VAL A 26 -9.09 15.49 -40.28
N PHE A 27 -8.89 14.19 -40.10
CA PHE A 27 -9.24 13.18 -41.12
C PHE A 27 -10.75 13.18 -41.41
N THR A 28 -11.57 13.40 -40.38
CA THR A 28 -13.02 13.54 -40.54
C THR A 28 -13.36 14.78 -41.36
N ARG A 29 -12.72 15.93 -41.10
CA ARG A 29 -12.92 17.16 -41.90
C ARG A 29 -12.53 16.95 -43.36
N VAL A 30 -11.35 16.37 -43.61
CA VAL A 30 -10.89 16.02 -44.97
C VAL A 30 -11.92 15.16 -45.67
N THR A 31 -12.41 14.11 -45.01
CA THR A 31 -13.40 13.18 -45.58
C THR A 31 -14.73 13.88 -45.89
N VAL A 32 -15.22 14.73 -44.98
CA VAL A 32 -16.48 15.46 -45.17
C VAL A 32 -16.36 16.45 -46.32
N HIS A 33 -15.32 17.28 -46.35
CA HIS A 33 -15.14 18.28 -47.41
C HIS A 33 -14.81 17.64 -48.76
N GLN A 34 -14.10 16.52 -48.78
CA GLN A 34 -13.88 15.73 -50.00
C GLN A 34 -15.21 15.20 -50.55
N LEU A 35 -16.10 14.70 -49.70
CA LEU A 35 -17.41 14.22 -50.13
C LEU A 35 -18.31 15.37 -50.59
N GLU A 36 -18.26 16.52 -49.93
CA GLU A 36 -18.94 17.74 -50.39
C GLU A 36 -18.41 18.20 -51.76
N GLN A 37 -17.10 18.09 -52.00
CA GLN A 37 -16.47 18.41 -53.27
C GLN A 37 -16.93 17.45 -54.37
N ALA A 38 -17.03 16.16 -54.07
CA ALA A 38 -17.62 15.15 -54.96
C ALA A 38 -19.07 15.46 -55.33
N VAL A 39 -19.90 15.86 -54.37
CA VAL A 39 -21.28 16.27 -54.63
C VAL A 39 -21.34 17.50 -55.54
N LEU A 40 -20.40 18.45 -55.42
CA LEU A 40 -20.32 19.59 -56.33
C LEU A 40 -19.96 19.17 -57.75
N LEU A 41 -19.08 18.18 -57.94
CA LEU A 41 -18.74 17.62 -59.25
C LEU A 41 -19.98 16.96 -59.90
N GLU A 42 -20.68 16.09 -59.17
CA GLU A 42 -21.93 15.47 -59.63
C GLU A 42 -23.00 16.51 -59.97
N LYS A 43 -23.14 17.53 -59.13
CA LYS A 43 -24.06 18.64 -59.38
C LYS A 43 -23.67 19.42 -60.63
N GLY A 44 -22.38 19.66 -60.85
CA GLY A 44 -21.84 20.30 -62.07
C GLY A 44 -22.22 19.53 -63.33
N LEU A 45 -22.07 18.20 -63.31
CA LEU A 45 -22.50 17.33 -64.40
C LEU A 45 -24.01 17.39 -64.64
N ALA A 46 -24.82 17.41 -63.59
CA ALA A 46 -26.28 17.51 -63.70
C ALA A 46 -26.76 18.90 -64.18
N HIS A 47 -25.99 19.96 -63.88
CA HIS A 47 -26.27 21.34 -64.24
C HIS A 47 -25.52 21.80 -65.51
N ALA A 48 -25.01 20.85 -66.30
CA ALA A 48 -24.36 21.13 -67.56
C ALA A 48 -25.26 21.98 -68.48
N GLY A 49 -24.74 23.13 -68.93
CA GLY A 49 -25.48 24.10 -69.76
C GLY A 49 -26.46 25.00 -68.99
N GLN A 50 -26.54 24.90 -67.66
CA GLN A 50 -27.34 25.80 -66.83
C GLN A 50 -26.55 27.06 -66.41
N PRO A 51 -27.23 28.21 -66.15
CA PRO A 51 -26.55 29.46 -65.80
C PRO A 51 -25.75 29.43 -64.48
N ASP A 52 -26.04 28.49 -63.59
CA ASP A 52 -25.38 28.36 -62.28
C ASP A 52 -24.14 27.46 -62.29
N LEU A 53 -23.79 26.85 -63.43
CA LEU A 53 -22.63 25.97 -63.58
C LEU A 53 -21.31 26.62 -63.11
N HIS A 54 -21.10 27.89 -63.48
CA HIS A 54 -19.89 28.63 -63.12
C HIS A 54 -19.75 28.80 -61.59
N ASP A 55 -20.85 29.10 -60.89
CA ASP A 55 -20.84 29.23 -59.42
C ASP A 55 -20.59 27.87 -58.73
N ILE A 56 -21.04 26.76 -59.34
CA ILE A 56 -20.75 25.41 -58.85
C ILE A 56 -19.26 25.09 -59.03
N GLY A 57 -18.67 25.41 -60.18
CA GLY A 57 -17.24 25.22 -60.44
C GLY A 57 -16.35 26.04 -59.50
N GLU A 58 -16.68 27.31 -59.25
CA GLU A 58 -15.97 28.15 -58.27
C GLU A 58 -16.06 27.58 -56.84
N LYS A 59 -17.21 27.03 -56.45
CA LYS A 59 -17.36 26.33 -55.17
C LYS A 59 -16.53 25.07 -55.09
N PHE A 60 -16.49 24.28 -56.17
CA PHE A 60 -15.65 23.07 -56.27
C PHE A 60 -14.18 23.41 -56.04
N LYS A 61 -13.66 24.40 -56.79
CA LYS A 61 -12.28 24.90 -56.68
C LYS A 61 -11.95 25.45 -55.29
N LYS A 62 -12.86 26.23 -54.71
CA LYS A 62 -12.66 26.77 -53.36
C LYS A 62 -12.60 25.66 -52.31
N LEU A 63 -13.42 24.63 -52.45
CA LEU A 63 -13.43 23.49 -51.53
C LEU A 63 -12.21 22.59 -51.73
N GLY A 64 -11.74 22.39 -52.96
CA GLY A 64 -10.48 21.70 -53.27
C GLY A 64 -9.30 22.26 -52.48
N LYS A 65 -9.05 23.58 -52.60
CA LYS A 65 -8.02 24.27 -51.82
C LYS A 65 -8.16 24.14 -50.30
N LYS A 66 -9.40 23.99 -49.81
CA LYS A 66 -9.64 23.77 -48.37
C LYS A 66 -9.25 22.36 -47.97
N VAL A 67 -9.59 21.37 -48.79
CA VAL A 67 -9.18 19.97 -48.62
C VAL A 67 -7.66 19.86 -48.66
N ASP A 68 -6.96 20.53 -49.59
CA ASP A 68 -5.48 20.56 -49.65
C ASP A 68 -4.87 21.04 -48.32
N ALA A 69 -5.40 22.14 -47.77
CA ALA A 69 -4.92 22.69 -46.52
C ALA A 69 -5.15 21.75 -45.33
N GLU A 70 -6.27 21.02 -45.33
CA GLU A 70 -6.58 20.03 -44.29
C GLU A 70 -5.75 18.74 -44.44
N ILE A 71 -5.44 18.31 -45.66
CA ILE A 71 -4.49 17.21 -45.92
C ILE A 71 -3.10 17.60 -45.41
N LEU A 72 -2.62 18.79 -45.73
CA LEU A 72 -1.33 19.29 -45.25
C LEU A 72 -1.29 19.38 -43.71
N GLU A 73 -2.36 19.89 -43.09
CA GLU A 73 -2.48 19.92 -41.62
C GLU A 73 -2.39 18.50 -41.02
N ALA A 74 -3.03 17.50 -41.63
CA ALA A 74 -2.94 16.11 -41.22
C ALA A 74 -1.50 15.58 -41.33
N GLU A 75 -0.82 15.85 -42.44
CA GLU A 75 0.58 15.43 -42.64
C GLU A 75 1.52 16.06 -41.61
N GLU A 76 1.40 17.37 -41.36
CA GLU A 76 2.20 18.07 -40.34
C GLU A 76 1.99 17.48 -38.94
N LYS A 77 0.73 17.15 -38.58
CA LYS A 77 0.43 16.50 -37.30
C LYS A 77 1.03 15.10 -37.21
N LEU A 78 0.98 14.32 -38.28
CA LEU A 78 1.60 12.99 -38.32
C LEU A 78 3.12 13.08 -38.21
N GLU A 79 3.76 14.04 -38.89
CA GLU A 79 5.20 14.28 -38.76
C GLU A 79 5.58 14.71 -37.34
N HIS A 80 4.77 15.57 -36.71
CA HIS A 80 4.95 15.94 -35.31
C HIS A 80 4.84 14.71 -34.39
N GLY A 81 3.82 13.87 -34.57
CA GLY A 81 3.63 12.62 -33.82
C GLY A 81 4.81 11.66 -34.00
N ILE A 82 5.33 11.48 -35.21
CA ILE A 82 6.53 10.64 -35.48
C ILE A 82 7.76 11.13 -34.70
N GLN A 83 7.91 12.45 -34.50
CA GLN A 83 9.05 13.04 -33.79
C GLN A 83 8.91 12.92 -32.27
N HIS A 84 7.69 12.91 -31.74
CA HIS A 84 7.40 12.89 -30.31
C HIS A 84 6.93 11.52 -29.78
N ALA A 85 6.72 10.55 -30.67
CA ALA A 85 6.31 9.20 -30.33
C ALA A 85 7.20 8.57 -29.26
N HIS A 86 6.57 8.15 -28.15
CA HIS A 86 7.23 7.52 -27.02
C HIS A 86 7.43 6.00 -27.18
N SER A 87 6.87 5.41 -28.24
CA SER A 87 7.00 3.98 -28.56
C SER A 87 7.37 3.74 -30.03
N ALA A 88 8.02 2.61 -30.30
CA ALA A 88 8.36 2.23 -31.66
C ALA A 88 7.10 1.90 -32.47
N GLU A 89 6.10 1.33 -31.80
CA GLU A 89 4.80 1.00 -32.35
C GLU A 89 4.04 2.26 -32.79
N ALA A 90 3.99 3.30 -31.95
CA ALA A 90 3.38 4.59 -32.29
C ALA A 90 4.05 5.22 -33.51
N LYS A 91 5.39 5.20 -33.53
CA LYS A 91 6.17 5.74 -34.64
C LYS A 91 5.89 5.01 -35.95
N GLU A 92 5.78 3.69 -35.92
CA GLU A 92 5.44 2.87 -37.08
C GLU A 92 4.03 3.19 -37.60
N GLU A 93 3.06 3.35 -36.70
CA GLU A 93 1.67 3.64 -37.05
C GLU A 93 1.51 5.05 -37.64
N PHE A 94 2.10 6.08 -37.03
CA PHE A 94 2.08 7.43 -37.60
C PHE A 94 2.83 7.50 -38.94
N SER A 95 3.91 6.74 -39.10
CA SER A 95 4.61 6.65 -40.39
C SER A 95 3.72 6.00 -41.45
N GLY A 96 2.98 4.94 -41.10
CA GLY A 96 2.02 4.30 -41.99
C GLY A 96 0.89 5.23 -42.41
N LEU A 97 0.32 5.98 -41.46
CA LEU A 97 -0.70 6.99 -41.72
C LEU A 97 -0.18 8.12 -42.60
N LEU A 98 1.06 8.57 -42.40
CA LEU A 98 1.67 9.61 -43.22
C LEU A 98 1.84 9.16 -44.67
N GLU A 99 2.22 7.91 -44.90
CA GLU A 99 2.30 7.36 -46.26
C GLU A 99 0.92 7.27 -46.93
N ILE A 100 -0.14 6.96 -46.17
CA ILE A 100 -1.52 7.03 -46.69
C ILE A 100 -1.90 8.46 -47.02
N MET A 101 -1.61 9.44 -46.15
CA MET A 101 -1.95 10.84 -46.39
C MET A 101 -1.22 11.43 -47.59
N LYS A 102 0.06 11.11 -47.80
CA LYS A 102 0.79 11.52 -49.02
C LYS A 102 0.20 10.92 -50.29
N LYS A 103 -0.37 9.74 -50.19
CA LYS A 103 -1.11 9.14 -51.30
C LYS A 103 -2.44 9.87 -51.52
N VAL A 104 -3.18 10.18 -50.46
CA VAL A 104 -4.40 10.99 -50.50
C VAL A 104 -4.13 12.35 -51.16
N GLU A 105 -3.06 13.05 -50.78
CA GLU A 105 -2.61 14.32 -51.38
C GLU A 105 -2.46 14.18 -52.90
N LYS A 106 -1.71 13.17 -53.35
CA LYS A 106 -1.46 12.93 -54.77
C LYS A 106 -2.73 12.59 -55.57
N GLU A 107 -3.59 11.73 -55.01
CA GLU A 107 -4.83 11.35 -55.67
C GLU A 107 -5.83 12.53 -55.71
N HIS A 108 -5.89 13.32 -54.64
CA HIS A 108 -6.73 14.51 -54.57
C HIS A 108 -6.27 15.60 -55.53
N HIS A 109 -4.96 15.80 -55.70
CA HIS A 109 -4.44 16.74 -56.70
C HIS A 109 -4.86 16.35 -58.13
N SER A 110 -4.74 15.07 -58.50
CA SER A 110 -5.21 14.57 -59.81
C SER A 110 -6.72 14.80 -59.99
N TYR A 111 -7.50 14.51 -58.95
CA TYR A 111 -8.95 14.68 -58.94
C TYR A 111 -9.37 16.16 -59.08
N GLU A 112 -8.66 17.08 -58.41
CA GLU A 112 -8.89 18.52 -58.54
C GLU A 112 -8.57 19.00 -59.95
N GLU A 113 -7.42 18.61 -60.50
CA GLU A 113 -7.00 18.99 -61.86
C GLU A 113 -8.03 18.55 -62.91
N HIS A 114 -8.43 17.28 -62.89
CA HIS A 114 -9.43 16.75 -63.83
C HIS A 114 -10.83 17.32 -63.56
N GLY A 115 -11.17 17.61 -62.30
CA GLY A 115 -12.42 18.27 -61.93
C GLY A 115 -12.51 19.69 -62.51
N GLU A 116 -11.46 20.50 -62.38
CA GLU A 116 -11.43 21.84 -62.96
C GLU A 116 -11.50 21.80 -64.50
N GLN A 117 -10.72 20.94 -65.14
CA GLN A 117 -10.78 20.71 -66.58
C GLN A 117 -12.18 20.26 -67.04
N LEU A 118 -12.86 19.44 -66.23
CA LEU A 118 -14.22 19.02 -66.50
C LEU A 118 -15.18 20.21 -66.48
N PHE A 119 -15.10 21.10 -65.49
CA PHE A 119 -15.92 22.32 -65.45
C PHE A 119 -15.66 23.22 -66.66
N GLU A 120 -14.39 23.41 -67.08
CA GLU A 120 -14.06 24.17 -68.28
C GLU A 120 -14.71 23.57 -69.55
N LEU A 121 -14.67 22.24 -69.71
CA LEU A 121 -15.31 21.55 -70.84
C LEU A 121 -16.84 21.66 -70.80
N LEU A 122 -17.46 21.60 -69.62
CA LEU A 122 -18.90 21.77 -69.45
C LEU A 122 -19.33 23.20 -69.78
N GLU A 123 -18.58 24.22 -69.36
CA GLU A 123 -18.83 25.63 -69.72
C GLU A 123 -18.66 25.88 -71.22
N ALA A 124 -17.67 25.23 -71.85
CA ALA A 124 -17.44 25.27 -73.29
C ALA A 124 -18.46 24.45 -74.11
N ASN A 125 -19.42 23.78 -73.47
CA ASN A 125 -20.38 22.86 -74.08
C ASN A 125 -19.75 21.67 -74.84
N ASN A 126 -18.53 21.27 -74.45
CA ASN A 126 -17.83 20.14 -75.04
C ASN A 126 -18.14 18.83 -74.31
N PHE A 127 -19.39 18.37 -74.45
CA PHE A 127 -19.93 17.27 -73.65
C PHE A 127 -19.30 15.90 -73.92
N PHE A 128 -18.70 15.69 -75.10
CA PHE A 128 -18.07 14.41 -75.43
C PHE A 128 -16.79 14.20 -74.62
N GLU A 129 -15.90 15.20 -74.63
CA GLU A 129 -14.65 15.17 -73.86
C GLU A 129 -14.93 15.26 -72.35
N ALA A 130 -15.91 16.08 -71.94
CA ALA A 130 -16.37 16.14 -70.55
C ALA A 130 -16.81 14.76 -70.03
N LYS A 131 -17.49 13.95 -70.84
CA LYS A 131 -17.95 12.62 -70.42
C LYS A 131 -16.80 11.64 -70.16
N GLU A 132 -15.74 11.67 -70.97
CA GLU A 132 -14.59 10.80 -70.74
C GLU A 132 -13.80 11.23 -69.51
N LEU A 133 -13.64 12.55 -69.31
CA LEU A 133 -12.99 13.10 -68.13
C LEU A 133 -13.80 12.85 -66.84
N ALA A 134 -15.12 12.89 -66.92
CA ALA A 134 -16.00 12.57 -65.79
C ALA A 134 -15.78 11.14 -65.27
N LYS A 135 -15.60 10.15 -66.16
CA LYS A 135 -15.29 8.77 -65.74
C LYS A 135 -13.95 8.65 -65.05
N LEU A 136 -12.95 9.43 -65.50
CA LEU A 136 -11.63 9.45 -64.87
C LEU A 136 -11.72 10.05 -63.47
N ALA A 137 -12.36 11.21 -63.34
CA ALA A 137 -12.57 11.87 -62.06
C ALA A 137 -13.39 11.00 -61.08
N GLU A 138 -14.39 10.26 -61.57
CA GLU A 138 -15.17 9.30 -60.74
C GLU A 138 -14.28 8.16 -60.21
N ALA A 139 -13.39 7.61 -61.04
CA ALA A 139 -12.45 6.57 -60.61
C ALA A 139 -11.41 7.09 -59.60
N GLU A 140 -10.95 8.33 -59.77
CA GLU A 140 -10.05 9.01 -58.83
C GLU A 140 -10.75 9.28 -57.49
N GLN A 141 -12.01 9.73 -57.53
CA GLN A 141 -12.84 9.93 -56.35
C GLN A 141 -13.05 8.63 -55.57
N GLU A 142 -13.34 7.51 -56.24
CA GLU A 142 -13.51 6.21 -55.59
C GLU A 142 -12.21 5.76 -54.90
N LYS A 143 -11.07 5.96 -55.56
CA LYS A 143 -9.76 5.64 -55.02
C LYS A 143 -9.43 6.52 -53.81
N LEU A 144 -9.67 7.83 -53.91
CA LEU A 144 -9.46 8.79 -52.81
C LEU A 144 -10.30 8.42 -51.59
N ASN A 145 -11.59 8.12 -51.78
CA ASN A 145 -12.48 7.68 -50.70
C ASN A 145 -11.95 6.41 -50.00
N LYS A 146 -11.46 5.44 -50.79
CA LYS A 146 -10.88 4.21 -50.24
C LYS A 146 -9.64 4.47 -49.37
N GLU A 147 -8.75 5.39 -49.78
CA GLU A 147 -7.56 5.74 -48.99
C GLU A 147 -7.94 6.50 -47.70
N LEU A 148 -8.90 7.44 -47.76
CA LEU A 148 -9.40 8.15 -46.59
C LEU A 148 -10.06 7.21 -45.58
N ILE A 149 -10.88 6.26 -46.05
CA ILE A 149 -11.46 5.22 -45.19
C ILE A 149 -10.36 4.33 -44.58
N ALA A 150 -9.32 4.00 -45.34
CA ALA A 150 -8.21 3.22 -44.82
C ALA A 150 -7.46 3.97 -43.72
N ALA A 151 -7.23 5.28 -43.88
CA ALA A 151 -6.62 6.14 -42.86
C ALA A 151 -7.47 6.19 -41.58
N LEU A 152 -8.79 6.42 -41.72
CA LEU A 152 -9.74 6.44 -40.59
C LEU A 152 -9.82 5.09 -39.85
N HIS A 153 -9.82 3.97 -40.58
CA HIS A 153 -9.84 2.65 -39.96
C HIS A 153 -8.50 2.34 -39.27
N GLN A 154 -7.37 2.76 -39.84
CA GLN A 154 -6.07 2.54 -39.21
C GLN A 154 -5.96 3.32 -37.90
N ILE A 155 -6.36 4.59 -37.86
CA ILE A 155 -6.35 5.37 -36.62
C ILE A 155 -7.33 4.80 -35.59
N GLU A 156 -8.55 4.41 -35.98
CA GLU A 156 -9.52 3.77 -35.09
C GLU A 156 -8.95 2.49 -34.46
N LYS A 157 -8.32 1.64 -35.27
CA LYS A 157 -7.71 0.39 -34.80
C LYS A 157 -6.53 0.66 -33.86
N PHE A 158 -5.72 1.68 -34.15
CA PHE A 158 -4.60 2.08 -33.31
C PHE A 158 -5.10 2.60 -31.96
N THR A 159 -6.01 3.57 -31.95
CA THR A 159 -6.61 4.14 -30.73
C THR A 159 -7.29 3.06 -29.89
N ALA A 160 -8.03 2.13 -30.52
CA ALA A 160 -8.65 1.01 -29.81
C ALA A 160 -7.62 0.07 -29.17
N LYS A 161 -6.51 -0.22 -29.87
CA LYS A 161 -5.41 -1.05 -29.34
C LYS A 161 -4.72 -0.35 -28.16
N SER A 162 -4.45 0.95 -28.27
CA SER A 162 -3.86 1.76 -27.21
C SER A 162 -4.76 1.82 -25.97
N ALA A 163 -6.07 2.04 -26.16
CA ALA A 163 -7.04 2.03 -25.08
C ALA A 163 -7.13 0.67 -24.35
N LEU A 164 -7.16 -0.44 -25.09
CA LEU A 164 -7.18 -1.78 -24.51
C LEU A 164 -5.89 -2.11 -23.75
N LYS A 165 -4.74 -1.61 -24.24
CA LYS A 165 -3.45 -1.77 -23.59
C LYS A 165 -3.40 -1.00 -22.26
N ALA A 166 -3.89 0.25 -22.24
CA ALA A 166 -4.01 1.05 -21.04
C ALA A 166 -4.90 0.38 -19.98
N GLU A 167 -6.03 -0.20 -20.38
CA GLU A 167 -6.90 -0.96 -19.47
C GLU A 167 -6.19 -2.19 -18.88
N ALA A 168 -5.44 -2.93 -19.69
CA ALA A 168 -4.68 -4.10 -19.24
C ALA A 168 -3.56 -3.69 -18.27
N ASP A 169 -2.84 -2.63 -18.58
CA ASP A 169 -1.76 -2.10 -17.76
C ASP A 169 -2.28 -1.50 -16.44
N GLU A 170 -3.46 -0.89 -16.43
CA GLU A 170 -4.15 -0.46 -15.20
C GLU A 170 -4.48 -1.65 -14.29
N LYS A 171 -5.10 -2.69 -14.84
CA LYS A 171 -5.44 -3.91 -14.08
C LYS A 171 -4.20 -4.58 -13.49
N ALA A 172 -3.12 -4.68 -14.27
CA ALA A 172 -1.84 -5.20 -13.79
C ALA A 172 -1.28 -4.33 -12.66
N GLY A 173 -1.33 -3.00 -12.79
CA GLY A 173 -0.90 -2.06 -11.76
C GLY A 173 -1.64 -2.23 -10.44
N ILE A 174 -2.98 -2.34 -10.49
CA ILE A 174 -3.82 -2.60 -9.30
C ILE A 174 -3.44 -3.94 -8.66
N GLN A 175 -3.26 -5.00 -9.46
CA GLN A 175 -2.91 -6.31 -8.94
C GLN A 175 -1.55 -6.31 -8.24
N TYR A 176 -0.54 -5.60 -8.78
CA TYR A 176 0.75 -5.42 -8.10
C TYR A 176 0.63 -4.68 -6.77
N MET A 177 -0.21 -3.63 -6.70
CA MET A 177 -0.46 -2.91 -5.45
C MET A 177 -1.10 -3.82 -4.40
N ILE A 178 -2.06 -4.66 -4.79
CA ILE A 178 -2.68 -5.65 -3.91
C ILE A 178 -1.64 -6.64 -3.38
N TRP A 179 -0.80 -7.21 -4.25
CA TRP A 179 0.26 -8.14 -3.83
C TRP A 179 1.25 -7.49 -2.87
N LEU A 180 1.66 -6.25 -3.14
CA LEU A 180 2.54 -5.49 -2.25
C LEU A 180 1.87 -5.26 -0.88
N ALA A 181 0.59 -4.86 -0.86
CA ALA A 181 -0.15 -4.65 0.38
C ALA A 181 -0.26 -5.94 1.20
N VAL A 182 -0.59 -7.06 0.55
CA VAL A 182 -0.65 -8.39 1.20
C VAL A 182 0.70 -8.77 1.77
N LEU A 183 1.80 -8.54 1.04
CA LEU A 183 3.16 -8.83 1.51
C LEU A 183 3.51 -7.99 2.75
N VAL A 184 3.21 -6.70 2.73
CA VAL A 184 3.46 -5.80 3.87
C VAL A 184 2.66 -6.24 5.09
N ILE A 185 1.38 -6.59 4.92
CA ILE A 185 0.54 -7.11 6.01
C ILE A 185 1.11 -8.42 6.56
N ALA A 186 1.49 -9.35 5.69
CA ALA A 186 2.07 -10.64 6.11
C ALA A 186 3.36 -10.45 6.93
N ILE A 187 4.28 -9.59 6.46
CA ILE A 187 5.51 -9.24 7.18
C ILE A 187 5.18 -8.60 8.53
N SER A 188 4.19 -7.68 8.58
CA SER A 188 3.79 -7.02 9.82
C SER A 188 3.24 -8.00 10.86
N VAL A 189 2.41 -8.96 10.43
CA VAL A 189 1.87 -10.01 11.30
C VAL A 189 2.98 -10.93 11.83
N ILE A 190 3.91 -11.33 10.97
CA ILE A 190 5.06 -12.16 11.36
C ILE A 190 5.95 -11.40 12.34
N ALA A 191 6.28 -10.14 12.06
CA ALA A 191 7.09 -9.32 12.95
C ALA A 191 6.39 -9.11 14.31
N SER A 192 5.10 -8.79 14.31
CA SER A 192 4.32 -8.60 15.54
C SER A 192 4.25 -9.88 16.38
N THR A 193 4.10 -11.05 15.75
CA THR A 193 4.05 -12.33 16.48
C THR A 193 5.41 -12.73 17.05
N ILE A 194 6.51 -12.48 16.31
CA ILE A 194 7.87 -12.70 16.81
C ILE A 194 8.15 -11.78 18.00
N LEU A 195 7.95 -10.46 17.85
CA LEU A 195 8.19 -9.48 18.91
C LEU A 195 7.32 -9.72 20.15
N GLY A 196 6.06 -10.11 19.94
CA GLY A 196 5.17 -10.49 21.04
C GLY A 196 5.71 -11.67 21.84
N ARG A 197 6.26 -12.68 21.17
CA ARG A 197 6.82 -13.88 21.82
C ARG A 197 8.20 -13.68 22.41
N SER A 198 9.05 -12.87 21.79
CA SER A 198 10.45 -12.70 22.20
C SER A 198 10.67 -11.55 23.18
N ILE A 199 9.73 -10.60 23.28
CA ILE A 199 9.87 -9.42 24.15
C ILE A 199 8.67 -9.26 25.06
N ALA A 200 7.47 -9.04 24.51
CA ALA A 200 6.31 -8.65 25.30
C ALA A 200 5.92 -9.74 26.32
N ASN A 201 5.83 -11.00 25.88
CA ASN A 201 5.46 -12.12 26.74
C ASN A 201 6.50 -12.38 27.86
N PRO A 202 7.82 -12.47 27.58
CA PRO A 202 8.81 -12.61 28.64
C PRO A 202 8.80 -11.45 29.64
N ILE A 203 8.69 -10.20 29.18
CA ILE A 203 8.63 -9.04 30.07
C ILE A 203 7.42 -9.12 31.00
N ASN A 204 6.25 -9.47 30.46
CA ASN A 204 5.04 -9.64 31.28
C ASN A 204 5.22 -10.77 32.30
N ASN A 205 5.75 -11.93 31.90
CA ASN A 205 6.00 -13.04 32.83
C ASN A 205 6.98 -12.67 33.95
N LEU A 206 8.07 -11.95 33.63
CA LEU A 206 9.04 -11.51 34.63
C LEU A 206 8.44 -10.46 35.57
N THR A 207 7.58 -9.59 35.06
CA THR A 207 6.86 -8.59 35.86
C THR A 207 5.90 -9.28 36.83
N ASP A 208 5.07 -10.20 36.33
CA ASP A 208 4.11 -10.96 37.14
C ASP A 208 4.84 -11.80 38.22
N GLY A 209 5.99 -12.39 37.89
CA GLY A 209 6.82 -13.10 38.85
C GLY A 209 7.34 -12.18 39.96
N MET A 210 7.82 -10.99 39.62
CA MET A 210 8.29 -10.03 40.61
C MET A 210 7.17 -9.52 41.52
N ASP A 211 5.97 -9.29 40.98
CA ASP A 211 4.80 -8.89 41.77
C ASP A 211 4.40 -9.95 42.80
N LYS A 212 4.47 -11.24 42.44
CA LYS A 212 4.24 -12.36 43.38
C LYS A 212 5.29 -12.41 44.49
N LEU A 213 6.57 -12.26 44.16
CA LEU A 213 7.64 -12.18 45.16
C LEU A 213 7.44 -11.02 46.12
N ALA A 214 7.01 -9.85 45.61
CA ALA A 214 6.67 -8.70 46.44
C ALA A 214 5.49 -8.99 47.40
N GLY A 215 4.56 -9.86 46.98
CA GLY A 215 3.48 -10.41 47.80
C GLY A 215 3.91 -11.51 48.78
N ASN A 216 5.21 -11.79 48.91
CA ASN A 216 5.79 -12.86 49.71
C ASN A 216 5.41 -14.29 49.23
N ASP A 217 4.96 -14.43 47.98
CA ASP A 217 4.77 -15.72 47.31
C ASP A 217 6.07 -16.13 46.63
N THR A 218 6.78 -17.08 47.23
CA THR A 218 8.06 -17.58 46.73
C THR A 218 7.95 -18.85 45.89
N ASP A 219 6.74 -19.40 45.71
CA ASP A 219 6.51 -20.62 44.93
C ASP A 219 6.28 -20.28 43.44
N ILE A 220 7.24 -19.53 42.88
CA ILE A 220 7.19 -19.10 41.48
C ILE A 220 8.27 -19.79 40.64
N GLU A 221 7.87 -20.20 39.44
CA GLU A 221 8.79 -20.65 38.40
C GLU A 221 9.25 -19.45 37.58
N VAL A 222 10.57 -19.21 37.54
CA VAL A 222 11.14 -18.12 36.76
C VAL A 222 11.50 -18.67 35.38
N SER A 223 10.65 -18.36 34.39
CA SER A 223 10.86 -18.74 33.00
C SER A 223 11.97 -17.92 32.32
N TYR A 224 12.48 -18.40 31.18
CA TYR A 224 13.43 -17.69 30.30
C TYR A 224 14.86 -17.52 30.85
N THR A 225 15.25 -18.22 31.91
CA THR A 225 16.60 -18.16 32.50
C THR A 225 17.71 -18.68 31.56
N ASP A 226 17.37 -19.57 30.64
CA ASP A 226 18.28 -20.11 29.60
C ASP A 226 18.47 -19.16 28.40
N GLU A 227 17.70 -18.06 28.33
CA GLU A 227 17.80 -17.11 27.21
C GLU A 227 19.11 -16.29 27.29
N SER A 228 19.78 -16.13 26.15
CA SER A 228 21.08 -15.43 26.07
C SER A 228 20.97 -13.90 25.93
N SER A 229 19.77 -13.37 25.73
CA SER A 229 19.51 -11.93 25.56
C SER A 229 19.50 -11.18 26.89
N GLU A 230 19.23 -9.87 26.82
CA GLU A 230 18.93 -9.01 27.97
C GLU A 230 17.74 -9.52 28.80
N ILE A 231 16.73 -10.13 28.15
CA ILE A 231 15.56 -10.69 28.83
C ILE A 231 15.98 -11.87 29.72
N GLY A 232 16.81 -12.78 29.22
CA GLY A 232 17.32 -13.88 30.04
C GLY A 232 18.24 -13.42 31.17
N ARG A 233 18.98 -12.33 30.98
CA ARG A 233 19.73 -11.69 32.08
C ARG A 233 18.80 -11.18 33.17
N MET A 234 17.67 -10.58 32.81
CA MET A 234 16.65 -10.15 33.77
C MET A 234 16.01 -11.35 34.47
N ALA A 235 15.68 -12.42 33.73
CA ALA A 235 15.12 -13.65 34.30
C ALA A 235 16.03 -14.25 35.39
N ARG A 236 17.32 -14.41 35.10
CA ARG A 236 18.30 -14.90 36.09
C ARG A 236 18.43 -13.99 37.31
N ALA A 237 18.25 -12.68 37.15
CA ALA A 237 18.23 -11.76 38.30
C ALA A 237 16.98 -11.98 39.17
N VAL A 238 15.80 -12.14 38.57
CA VAL A 238 14.55 -12.48 39.29
C VAL A 238 14.68 -13.80 40.03
N GLU A 239 15.34 -14.80 39.43
CA GLU A 239 15.63 -16.08 40.08
C GLU A 239 16.46 -15.92 41.37
N VAL A 240 17.52 -15.12 41.31
CA VAL A 240 18.33 -14.81 42.50
C VAL A 240 17.49 -14.11 43.58
N PHE A 241 16.58 -13.20 43.21
CA PHE A 241 15.68 -12.55 44.16
C PHE A 241 14.70 -13.53 44.82
N ARG A 242 14.13 -14.47 44.06
CA ARG A 242 13.29 -15.55 44.61
C ARG A 242 14.08 -16.35 45.65
N ASP A 243 15.27 -16.80 45.30
CA ASP A 243 16.09 -17.64 46.18
C ASP A 243 16.48 -16.89 47.47
N GLN A 244 16.78 -15.59 47.35
CA GLN A 244 17.00 -14.71 48.52
C GLN A 244 15.74 -14.57 49.39
N ALA A 245 14.57 -14.41 48.79
CA ALA A 245 13.31 -14.30 49.54
C ALA A 245 12.99 -15.59 50.30
N ILE A 246 13.23 -16.76 49.70
CA ILE A 246 13.11 -18.07 50.36
C ILE A 246 14.03 -18.14 51.58
N GLU A 247 15.30 -17.75 51.41
CA GLU A 247 16.26 -17.80 52.51
C GLU A 247 15.90 -16.83 53.64
N VAL A 248 15.44 -15.62 53.31
CA VAL A 248 14.95 -14.67 54.32
C VAL A 248 13.74 -15.24 55.09
N ASN A 249 12.80 -15.88 54.40
CA ASN A 249 11.65 -16.51 55.04
C ASN A 249 12.07 -17.70 55.93
N ARG A 250 13.05 -18.50 55.50
CA ARG A 250 13.64 -19.58 56.30
C ARG A 250 14.32 -19.06 57.56
N LEU A 251 15.11 -18.01 57.45
CA LEU A 251 15.81 -17.38 58.58
C LEU A 251 14.83 -16.77 59.58
N LYS A 252 13.76 -16.11 59.10
CA LYS A 252 12.67 -15.63 59.96
C LYS A 252 12.01 -16.77 60.72
N ALA A 253 11.65 -17.86 60.04
CA ALA A 253 11.04 -19.02 60.71
C ALA A 253 11.94 -19.64 61.78
N LEU A 254 13.25 -19.73 61.53
CA LEU A 254 14.22 -20.21 62.52
C LEU A 254 14.37 -19.25 63.70
N GLN A 255 14.35 -17.94 63.46
CA GLN A 255 14.40 -16.93 64.51
C GLN A 255 13.13 -16.98 65.38
N ASP A 256 11.95 -17.07 64.77
CA ASP A 256 10.67 -17.20 65.49
C ASP A 256 10.64 -18.48 66.35
N GLU A 257 11.17 -19.60 65.85
CA GLU A 257 11.27 -20.84 66.62
C GLU A 257 12.27 -20.71 67.79
N ALA A 258 13.42 -20.06 67.57
CA ALA A 258 14.41 -19.82 68.61
C ALA A 258 13.86 -18.90 69.71
N ASP A 259 13.16 -17.83 69.33
CA ASP A 259 12.52 -16.90 70.26
C ASP A 259 11.41 -17.61 71.06
N ARG A 260 10.62 -18.48 70.41
CA ARG A 260 9.63 -19.31 71.11
C ARG A 260 10.30 -20.25 72.13
N LYS A 261 11.36 -20.97 71.74
CA LYS A 261 12.11 -21.85 72.66
C LYS A 261 12.75 -21.07 73.81
N ALA A 262 13.28 -19.88 73.54
CA ALA A 262 13.87 -19.03 74.57
C ALA A 262 12.81 -18.52 75.57
N ALA A 263 11.61 -18.17 75.08
CA ALA A 263 10.48 -17.81 75.92
C ALA A 263 10.01 -19.00 76.80
N GLU A 264 9.90 -20.20 76.21
CA GLU A 264 9.56 -21.43 76.94
C GLU A 264 10.61 -21.75 78.02
N ALA A 265 11.91 -21.69 77.70
CA ALA A 265 12.98 -21.94 78.66
C ALA A 265 12.99 -20.90 79.80
N ARG A 266 12.73 -19.62 79.50
CA ARG A 266 12.58 -18.59 80.54
C ARG A 266 11.39 -18.86 81.44
N ALA A 267 10.25 -19.28 80.89
CA ALA A 267 9.08 -19.63 81.66
C ALA A 267 9.36 -20.81 82.61
N GLN A 268 10.03 -21.86 82.12
CA GLN A 268 10.45 -23.02 82.93
C GLN A 268 11.42 -22.62 84.05
N LEU A 269 12.41 -21.78 83.74
CA LEU A 269 13.39 -21.32 84.73
C LEU A 269 12.74 -20.44 85.82
N LEU A 270 11.78 -19.59 85.45
CA LEU A 270 11.00 -18.81 86.42
C LEU A 270 10.17 -19.73 87.33
N GLU A 271 9.60 -20.80 86.80
CA GLU A 271 8.84 -21.78 87.57
C GLU A 271 9.74 -22.56 88.55
N GLU A 272 10.92 -23.00 88.11
CA GLU A 272 11.91 -23.67 88.96
C GLU A 272 12.42 -22.73 90.08
N VAL A 273 12.72 -21.48 89.75
CA VAL A 273 13.09 -20.45 90.76
C VAL A 273 11.95 -20.24 91.75
N SER A 274 10.70 -20.19 91.31
CA SER A 274 9.54 -20.06 92.20
C SER A 274 9.44 -21.24 93.16
N GLN A 275 9.59 -22.48 92.67
CA GLN A 275 9.57 -23.69 93.51
C GLN A 275 10.72 -23.72 94.52
N GLN A 276 11.92 -23.29 94.13
CA GLN A 276 13.07 -23.22 95.03
C GLN A 276 12.87 -22.15 96.11
N ILE A 277 12.27 -21.00 95.77
CA ILE A 277 11.89 -19.98 96.75
C ILE A 277 10.86 -20.55 97.73
N GLU A 278 9.84 -21.26 97.26
CA GLU A 278 8.85 -21.91 98.12
C GLU A 278 9.49 -22.92 99.08
N GLN A 279 10.40 -23.78 98.58
CA GLN A 279 11.15 -24.73 99.41
C GLN A 279 12.02 -24.02 100.45
N ASN A 280 12.80 -23.01 100.04
CA ASN A 280 13.67 -22.26 100.94
C ASN A 280 12.85 -21.51 102.01
N ILE A 281 11.68 -20.96 101.66
CA ILE A 281 10.75 -20.37 102.63
C ILE A 281 10.24 -21.43 103.61
N GLY A 282 9.91 -22.64 103.12
CA GLY A 282 9.54 -23.79 103.95
C GLY A 282 10.65 -24.20 104.93
N ASP A 283 11.89 -24.28 104.46
CA ASP A 283 13.05 -24.62 105.29
C ASP A 283 13.36 -23.53 106.32
N ILE A 284 13.33 -22.25 105.92
CA ILE A 284 13.48 -21.12 106.86
C ILE A 284 12.36 -21.14 107.91
N ALA A 285 11.11 -21.40 107.53
CA ALA A 285 10.01 -21.52 108.47
C ALA A 285 10.24 -22.68 109.45
N THR A 286 10.76 -23.82 108.98
CA THR A 286 11.11 -24.99 109.81
C THR A 286 12.27 -24.70 110.77
N HIS A 287 13.32 -24.03 110.29
CA HIS A 287 14.44 -23.58 111.13
C HIS A 287 14.01 -22.54 112.15
N LEU A 288 13.15 -21.59 111.78
CA LEU A 288 12.61 -20.58 112.69
C LEU A 288 11.73 -21.22 113.76
N ALA A 289 10.89 -22.19 113.39
CA ALA A 289 10.12 -22.99 114.34
C ALA A 289 11.04 -23.73 115.32
N SER A 290 12.10 -24.36 114.81
CA SER A 290 13.10 -25.07 115.63
C SER A 290 13.85 -24.12 116.57
N ALA A 291 14.24 -22.93 116.10
CA ALA A 291 14.92 -21.92 116.90
C ALA A 291 14.00 -21.36 118.00
N ALA A 292 12.73 -21.07 117.68
CA ALA A 292 11.72 -20.69 118.66
C ALA A 292 11.53 -21.79 119.73
N GLN A 293 11.58 -23.07 119.32
CA GLN A 293 11.49 -24.22 120.22
C GLN A 293 12.73 -24.36 121.12
N GLN A 294 13.93 -24.08 120.60
CA GLN A 294 15.16 -24.00 121.40
C GLN A 294 15.15 -22.81 122.37
N VAL A 295 14.67 -21.64 121.96
CA VAL A 295 14.48 -20.48 122.85
C VAL A 295 13.48 -20.81 123.95
N ASN A 296 12.39 -21.49 123.62
CA ASN A 296 11.42 -21.97 124.61
C ASN A 296 12.04 -23.03 125.55
N GLY A 297 12.87 -23.93 125.03
CA GLY A 297 13.63 -24.91 125.81
C GLY A 297 14.67 -24.26 126.73
N ALA A 298 15.38 -23.24 126.26
CA ALA A 298 16.32 -22.45 127.07
C ALA A 298 15.60 -21.67 128.17
N ALA A 299 14.45 -21.07 127.86
CA ALA A 299 13.59 -20.43 128.86
C ALA A 299 13.11 -21.45 129.92
N GLN A 300 12.72 -22.66 129.51
CA GLN A 300 12.37 -23.74 130.45
C GLN A 300 13.57 -24.18 131.29
N SER A 301 14.77 -24.37 130.74
CA SER A 301 15.98 -24.70 131.51
C SER A 301 16.40 -23.60 132.50
N VAL A 302 16.21 -22.32 132.15
CA VAL A 302 16.39 -21.20 133.08
C VAL A 302 15.35 -21.25 134.20
N THR A 303 14.14 -21.74 133.92
CA THR A 303 13.09 -21.92 134.93
C THR A 303 13.38 -23.12 135.85
N THR A 304 13.96 -24.21 135.33
CA THR A 304 14.28 -25.42 136.11
C THR A 304 15.55 -25.29 136.95
N ASN A 305 16.53 -24.47 136.53
CA ASN A 305 17.71 -24.15 137.35
C ASN A 305 17.46 -23.06 138.41
N ALA A 306 16.23 -22.52 138.47
CA ALA A 306 15.82 -21.49 139.41
C ALA A 306 14.96 -22.02 140.58
N GLN A 307 14.93 -23.33 140.82
CA GLN A 307 14.28 -23.99 141.97
C GLN A 307 15.31 -24.70 142.83
#